data_AF-A0AAX6HUL1-F1
#
_entry.id   AF-A0AAX6HUL1-F1
#
_cell.length_a   1.000
_cell.length_b   1.000
_cell.length_c   1.000
_cell.angle_alpha   90.00
_cell.angle_beta   90.00
_cell.angle_gamma   90.00
#
_symmetry.space_group_name_H-M   'P 1'
#
loop_
_entity.id
_entity.type
_entity.pdbx_description
1 polymer ?
#
loop_
_entity_poly.entity_id
_entity_poly.type
_entity_poly.pdbx_seq_one_letter_code
_entity_poly.pdbx_strand_id
1 'polypeptide(L)'
;MVSSSSPSAPILPTYAAQSTTASTDPKAFPQLLTRLSDTFRASLAHRRPWTELLDRSAISRPDSLSDALSRLRKNLSYFRVNYLAVVAAVLAVSLLSNPFSLLLLVLLFYAWSFLYLFRPSDAPPLVLLGRQLSDHETLGGLILLSVFTLFLTSVGSILMSALTVGAALVCAHGAFRVTDDLFLDDQEPGGATSGFLSFIGGHAAAAAGPAVVAARA
;
A
#
# COMPACT_ATOMS: atom_id res chain seq x y z
N MET A 1 54.08 -50.72 31.59
CA MET A 1 53.97 -50.38 30.16
C MET A 1 52.66 -49.62 29.95
N VAL A 2 52.77 -48.40 29.42
CA VAL A 2 51.78 -47.62 28.65
C VAL A 2 50.48 -47.15 29.34
N SER A 3 50.51 -45.87 29.69
CA SER A 3 49.53 -44.77 29.56
C SER A 3 48.09 -45.03 29.07
N SER A 4 47.13 -44.34 29.68
CA SER A 4 46.30 -43.35 28.95
C SER A 4 45.40 -42.54 29.91
N SER A 5 45.73 -41.26 30.08
CA SER A 5 44.87 -40.22 30.64
C SER A 5 43.81 -39.85 29.60
N SER A 6 42.52 -39.96 29.94
CA SER A 6 41.42 -39.48 29.09
C SER A 6 41.24 -37.96 29.23
N PRO A 7 41.08 -37.20 28.13
CA PRO A 7 40.80 -35.76 28.20
C PRO A 7 39.30 -35.49 28.41
N SER A 8 38.97 -34.53 29.29
CA SER A 8 37.61 -33.98 29.42
C SER A 8 37.22 -33.22 28.15
N ALA A 9 36.04 -33.52 27.60
CA ALA A 9 35.45 -32.79 26.48
C ALA A 9 34.88 -31.44 26.96
N PRO A 10 35.01 -30.35 26.18
CA PRO A 10 34.41 -29.07 26.51
C PRO A 10 32.89 -29.08 26.26
N ILE A 11 32.14 -28.51 27.19
CA ILE A 11 30.68 -28.37 27.13
C ILE A 11 30.36 -27.23 26.15
N LEU A 12 29.74 -27.56 25.02
CA LEU A 12 29.20 -26.56 24.08
C LEU A 12 27.90 -25.97 24.67
N PRO A 13 27.69 -24.64 24.62
CA PRO A 13 26.41 -24.06 24.99
C PRO A 13 25.34 -24.47 23.97
N THR A 14 24.31 -25.20 24.42
CA THR A 14 23.10 -25.43 23.65
C THR A 14 22.39 -24.09 23.46
N TYR A 15 22.57 -23.47 22.30
CA TYR A 15 21.64 -22.46 21.82
C TYR A 15 20.31 -23.17 21.57
N ALA A 16 19.35 -22.99 22.46
CA ALA A 16 17.96 -23.35 22.20
C ALA A 16 17.53 -22.54 20.97
N ALA A 17 17.38 -23.21 19.83
CA ALA A 17 16.66 -22.64 18.71
C ALA A 17 15.24 -22.37 19.19
N GLN A 18 14.94 -21.10 19.49
CA GLN A 18 13.56 -20.65 19.62
C GLN A 18 12.92 -20.86 18.26
N SER A 19 12.18 -21.95 18.15
CA SER A 19 11.23 -22.18 17.09
C SER A 19 10.19 -21.06 17.18
N THR A 20 10.37 -19.99 16.40
CA THR A 20 9.30 -19.07 16.06
C THR A 20 8.28 -19.86 15.24
N THR A 21 7.40 -20.55 15.95
CA THR A 21 6.17 -21.08 15.37
C THR A 21 5.38 -19.86 14.91
N ALA A 22 5.39 -19.63 13.60
CA ALA A 22 4.51 -18.66 12.97
C ALA A 22 3.07 -19.16 13.19
N SER A 23 2.45 -18.73 14.27
CA SER A 23 1.02 -18.94 14.50
C SER A 23 0.27 -18.11 13.48
N THR A 24 -0.19 -18.74 12.39
CA THR A 24 -1.12 -18.15 11.43
C THR A 24 -2.45 -17.93 12.15
N ASP A 25 -2.65 -16.75 12.74
CA ASP A 25 -3.91 -16.39 13.39
C ASP A 25 -5.02 -16.31 12.32
N PRO A 26 -6.06 -17.17 12.38
CA PRO A 26 -7.15 -17.17 11.40
C PRO A 26 -7.94 -15.85 11.36
N LYS A 27 -7.75 -14.96 12.35
CA LYS A 27 -8.37 -13.62 12.40
C LYS A 27 -7.51 -12.52 11.79
N ALA A 28 -6.28 -12.80 11.35
CA ALA A 28 -5.38 -11.80 10.79
C ALA A 28 -5.95 -11.11 9.54
N PHE A 29 -6.60 -11.86 8.65
CA PHE A 29 -7.16 -11.31 7.41
C PHE A 29 -8.38 -10.40 7.65
N PRO A 30 -9.42 -10.82 8.41
CA PRO A 30 -10.52 -9.92 8.78
C PRO A 30 -10.08 -8.65 9.53
N GLN A 31 -9.07 -8.75 10.40
CA GLN A 31 -8.50 -7.61 11.10
C GLN A 31 -7.74 -6.66 10.17
N LEU A 32 -7.05 -7.18 9.16
CA LEU A 32 -6.43 -6.37 8.13
C LEU A 32 -7.51 -5.62 7.32
N LEU A 33 -8.59 -6.29 6.92
CA LEU A 33 -9.67 -5.70 6.14
C LEU A 33 -10.38 -4.56 6.89
N THR A 34 -10.64 -4.74 8.19
CA THR A 34 -11.25 -3.69 9.03
C THR A 34 -10.32 -2.49 9.15
N ARG A 35 -9.04 -2.70 9.47
CA ARG A 35 -8.04 -1.62 9.53
C ARG A 35 -7.89 -0.87 8.20
N LEU A 36 -7.87 -1.58 7.09
CA LEU A 36 -7.84 -0.98 5.75
C LEU A 36 -9.09 -0.14 5.53
N SER A 37 -10.27 -0.68 5.83
CA SER A 37 -11.55 0.02 5.68
C SER A 37 -11.60 1.30 6.51
N ASP A 38 -11.15 1.24 7.77
CA ASP A 38 -11.08 2.41 8.66
C ASP A 38 -10.10 3.45 8.12
N THR A 39 -8.95 3.01 7.58
CA THR A 39 -7.97 3.90 6.95
C THR A 39 -8.54 4.59 5.70
N PHE A 40 -9.26 3.86 4.85
CA PHE A 40 -9.92 4.43 3.69
C PHE A 40 -10.99 5.44 4.09
N ARG A 41 -11.81 5.11 5.10
CA ARG A 41 -12.83 6.02 5.62
C ARG A 41 -12.22 7.28 6.24
N ALA A 42 -11.17 7.14 7.04
CA ALA A 42 -10.44 8.26 7.61
C ALA A 42 -9.78 9.14 6.53
N SER A 43 -9.21 8.52 5.49
CA SER A 43 -8.65 9.23 4.33
C SER A 43 -9.72 9.99 3.56
N LEU A 44 -10.89 9.38 3.31
CA LEU A 44 -12.02 10.04 2.67
C LEU A 44 -12.63 11.15 3.54
N ALA A 45 -12.61 11.00 4.87
CA ALA A 45 -13.05 12.04 5.79
C ALA A 45 -12.14 13.28 5.77
N HIS A 46 -10.86 13.09 5.44
CA HIS A 46 -9.88 14.18 5.25
C HIS A 46 -9.93 14.84 3.85
N ARG A 47 -10.95 14.53 3.04
CA ARG A 47 -11.17 15.15 1.74
C ARG A 47 -11.59 16.62 1.92
N ARG A 48 -10.89 17.53 1.25
CA ARG A 48 -11.28 18.95 1.20
C ARG A 48 -12.51 19.14 0.31
N PRO A 49 -13.36 20.14 0.57
CA PRO A 49 -14.54 20.39 -0.24
C PRO A 49 -14.19 20.65 -1.71
N TRP A 50 -15.01 20.14 -2.64
CA TRP A 50 -14.69 20.23 -4.08
C TRP A 50 -14.93 21.61 -4.65
N THR A 51 -15.80 22.38 -4.01
CA THR A 51 -16.01 23.79 -4.32
C THR A 51 -14.74 24.60 -4.14
N GLU A 52 -13.95 24.27 -3.12
CA GLU A 52 -12.68 24.92 -2.84
C GLU A 52 -11.60 24.52 -3.86
N LEU A 53 -11.54 23.22 -4.21
CA LEU A 53 -10.63 22.75 -5.26
C LEU A 53 -10.96 23.40 -6.60
N LEU A 54 -12.24 23.44 -6.98
CA LEU A 54 -12.69 23.92 -8.29
C LEU A 54 -12.98 25.43 -8.32
N ASP A 55 -12.54 26.17 -7.31
CA ASP A 55 -12.71 27.62 -7.28
C ASP A 55 -11.88 28.29 -8.38
N ARG A 56 -12.58 28.75 -9.42
CA ARG A 56 -11.97 29.41 -10.57
C ARG A 56 -11.42 30.79 -10.25
N SER A 57 -11.94 31.45 -9.21
CA SER A 57 -11.51 32.79 -8.82
C SER A 57 -10.09 32.80 -8.24
N ALA A 58 -9.66 31.66 -7.72
CA ALA A 58 -8.34 31.48 -7.11
C ALA A 58 -7.29 30.86 -8.06
N ILE A 59 -7.55 30.87 -9.37
CA ILE A 59 -6.60 30.46 -10.40
C ILE A 59 -5.85 31.71 -10.86
N SER A 60 -4.52 31.71 -10.72
CA SER A 60 -3.66 32.77 -11.25
C SER A 60 -2.41 32.19 -11.91
N ARG A 61 -1.84 32.95 -12.84
CA ARG A 61 -0.59 32.56 -13.50
C ARG A 61 0.58 32.74 -12.51
N PRO A 62 1.44 31.73 -12.32
CA PRO A 62 2.62 31.88 -11.47
C PRO A 62 3.63 32.84 -12.12
N ASP A 63 4.29 33.64 -11.30
CA ASP A 63 5.23 34.68 -11.77
C ASP A 63 6.57 34.08 -12.21
N SER A 64 6.90 32.90 -11.70
CA SER A 64 8.14 32.18 -12.00
C SER A 64 7.99 30.67 -11.78
N LEU A 65 8.96 29.88 -12.25
CA LEU A 65 8.99 28.44 -12.01
C LEU A 65 9.15 28.08 -10.53
N SER A 66 9.90 28.87 -9.76
CA SER A 66 10.06 28.66 -8.32
C SER A 66 8.75 28.91 -7.57
N ASP A 67 8.01 29.95 -7.96
CA ASP A 67 6.66 30.22 -7.45
C ASP A 67 5.69 29.07 -7.80
N ALA A 68 5.66 28.63 -9.07
CA ALA A 68 4.85 27.50 -9.51
C ALA A 68 5.15 26.22 -8.71
N LEU A 69 6.42 25.90 -8.45
CA LEU A 69 6.82 24.73 -7.66
C LEU A 69 6.46 24.87 -6.18
N SER A 70 6.57 26.07 -5.61
CA SER A 70 6.15 26.38 -4.25
C SER A 70 4.65 26.16 -4.06
N ARG A 71 3.84 26.73 -4.96
CA ARG A 71 2.38 26.54 -5.01
C ARG A 71 2.02 25.07 -5.17
N LEU A 72 2.68 24.37 -6.10
CA LEU A 72 2.47 22.95 -6.33
C LEU A 72 2.73 22.13 -5.07
N ARG A 73 3.86 22.34 -4.39
CA ARG A 73 4.21 21.59 -3.17
C ARG A 73 3.19 21.80 -2.05
N LYS A 74 2.78 23.05 -1.82
CA LYS A 74 1.74 23.41 -0.84
C LYS A 74 0.42 22.71 -1.19
N ASN A 75 -0.02 22.84 -2.44
CA ASN A 75 -1.29 22.31 -2.92
C ASN A 75 -1.34 20.79 -2.95
N LEU A 76 -0.23 20.11 -3.25
CA LEU A 76 -0.13 18.64 -3.20
C LEU A 76 -0.39 18.11 -1.80
N SER A 77 0.10 18.81 -0.77
CA SER A 77 -0.17 18.40 0.62
C SER A 77 -1.60 18.73 1.03
N TYR A 78 -2.10 19.90 0.64
CA TYR A 78 -3.41 20.38 1.05
C TYR A 78 -4.57 19.60 0.40
N PHE A 79 -4.55 19.43 -0.93
CA PHE A 79 -5.58 18.73 -1.71
C PHE A 79 -5.26 17.25 -1.98
N ARG A 80 -4.36 16.63 -1.20
CA ARG A 80 -3.84 15.27 -1.45
C ARG A 80 -4.92 14.25 -1.80
N VAL A 81 -5.96 14.15 -0.97
CA VAL A 81 -7.04 13.17 -1.15
C VAL A 81 -7.84 13.46 -2.43
N ASN A 82 -8.09 14.73 -2.72
CA ASN A 82 -8.79 15.14 -3.93
C ASN A 82 -7.97 14.86 -5.20
N TYR A 83 -6.66 15.13 -5.19
CA TYR A 83 -5.77 14.81 -6.30
C TYR A 83 -5.66 13.31 -6.55
N LEU A 84 -5.57 12.50 -5.49
CA LEU A 84 -5.65 11.04 -5.63
C LEU A 84 -6.97 10.61 -6.26
N ALA A 85 -8.09 11.24 -5.87
CA ALA A 85 -9.38 10.96 -6.49
C ALA A 85 -9.43 11.35 -7.97
N VAL A 86 -8.83 12.48 -8.36
CA VAL A 86 -8.71 12.90 -9.78
C VAL A 86 -7.88 11.89 -10.58
N VAL A 87 -6.71 11.50 -10.08
CA VAL A 87 -5.84 10.52 -10.76
C VAL A 87 -6.55 9.16 -10.86
N ALA A 88 -7.22 8.72 -9.80
CA ALA A 88 -8.01 7.49 -9.81
C ALA A 88 -9.18 7.56 -10.80
N ALA A 89 -9.86 8.70 -10.92
CA ALA A 89 -10.94 8.91 -11.88
C ALA A 89 -10.41 8.86 -13.33
N VAL A 90 -9.28 9.50 -13.62
CA VAL A 90 -8.62 9.42 -14.93
C VAL A 90 -8.26 7.97 -15.26
N LEU A 91 -7.63 7.26 -14.33
CA LEU A 91 -7.29 5.85 -14.50
C LEU A 91 -8.53 4.97 -14.74
N ALA A 92 -9.60 5.18 -13.98
CA ALA A 92 -10.85 4.46 -14.14
C ALA A 92 -11.47 4.70 -15.52
N VAL A 93 -11.56 5.95 -15.96
CA VAL A 93 -12.08 6.31 -17.29
C VAL A 93 -11.20 5.70 -18.39
N SER A 94 -9.88 5.76 -18.27
CA SER A 94 -8.95 5.16 -19.23
C SER A 94 -9.12 3.64 -19.33
N LEU A 95 -9.31 2.94 -18.20
CA LEU A 95 -9.58 1.50 -18.20
C LEU A 95 -10.95 1.15 -18.77
N LEU A 96 -12.00 1.88 -18.37
CA LEU A 96 -13.37 1.68 -18.90
C LEU A 96 -13.45 1.92 -20.41
N SER A 97 -12.64 2.84 -20.94
CA SER A 97 -12.55 3.12 -22.37
C SER A 97 -11.87 1.99 -23.16
N ASN A 98 -11.26 1.03 -22.47
CA ASN A 98 -10.54 -0.10 -23.07
C ASN A 98 -11.14 -1.43 -22.56
N PRO A 99 -12.37 -1.80 -23.01
CA PRO A 99 -13.13 -2.90 -22.45
C PRO A 99 -12.44 -4.26 -22.57
N PHE A 100 -11.63 -4.47 -23.63
CA PHE A 100 -10.85 -5.70 -23.78
C PHE A 100 -9.76 -5.85 -22.71
N SER A 101 -8.98 -4.79 -22.49
CA SER A 101 -7.95 -4.74 -21.44
C SER A 101 -8.56 -4.89 -20.04
N LEU A 102 -9.72 -4.25 -19.82
CA LEU A 102 -10.48 -4.41 -18.58
C LEU A 102 -10.95 -5.86 -18.40
N LEU A 103 -11.51 -6.48 -19.45
CA LEU A 103 -11.97 -7.86 -19.40
C LEU A 103 -10.83 -8.82 -19.01
N LEU A 104 -9.67 -8.72 -19.65
CA LEU A 104 -8.53 -9.57 -19.32
C LEU A 104 -8.04 -9.35 -17.88
N LEU A 105 -8.02 -8.10 -17.41
CA LEU A 105 -7.65 -7.79 -16.03
C LEU A 105 -8.63 -8.40 -15.02
N VAL A 106 -9.93 -8.32 -15.30
CA VAL A 106 -10.99 -8.91 -14.44
C VAL A 106 -10.89 -10.44 -14.44
N LEU A 107 -10.68 -11.07 -15.60
CA LEU A 107 -10.50 -12.53 -15.69
C LEU A 107 -9.26 -12.98 -14.94
N LEU A 108 -8.15 -12.24 -15.06
CA LEU A 108 -6.92 -12.52 -14.33
C LEU A 108 -7.14 -12.39 -12.81
N PHE A 109 -7.78 -11.32 -12.36
CA PHE A 109 -8.12 -11.11 -10.95
C PHE A 109 -9.04 -12.21 -10.41
N TYR A 110 -10.03 -12.61 -11.20
CA TYR A 110 -10.92 -13.71 -10.88
C TYR A 110 -10.15 -15.03 -10.75
N ALA A 111 -9.22 -15.33 -11.67
CA ALA A 111 -8.40 -16.53 -11.61
C ALA A 111 -7.54 -16.56 -10.33
N TRP A 112 -6.87 -15.46 -9.98
CA TRP A 112 -6.13 -15.34 -8.70
C TRP A 112 -7.03 -15.54 -7.49
N SER A 113 -8.17 -14.84 -7.45
CA SER A 113 -9.10 -14.88 -6.33
C SER A 113 -9.71 -16.27 -6.15
N PHE A 114 -10.16 -16.89 -7.25
CA PHE A 114 -10.74 -18.21 -7.22
C PHE A 114 -9.74 -19.27 -6.73
N LEU A 115 -8.49 -19.19 -7.19
CA LEU A 115 -7.47 -20.19 -6.87
C LEU A 115 -6.87 -20.06 -5.47
N TYR A 116 -6.78 -18.84 -4.93
CA TYR A 116 -6.05 -18.61 -3.67
C TYR A 116 -6.87 -17.98 -2.55
N LEU A 117 -7.98 -17.29 -2.86
CA LEU A 117 -8.85 -16.68 -1.84
C LEU A 117 -10.09 -17.54 -1.57
N PHE A 118 -10.71 -18.08 -2.62
CA PHE A 118 -11.96 -18.83 -2.49
C PHE A 118 -11.79 -20.35 -2.46
N ARG A 119 -10.62 -20.86 -2.86
CA ARG A 119 -10.32 -22.29 -2.81
C ARG A 119 -9.99 -22.71 -1.37
N PRO A 120 -10.72 -23.69 -0.79
CA PRO A 120 -10.36 -24.27 0.50
C PRO A 120 -8.97 -24.91 0.47
N SER A 121 -8.23 -24.83 1.57
CA SER A 121 -6.87 -25.38 1.67
C SER A 121 -6.80 -26.90 1.47
N ASP A 122 -7.91 -27.61 1.67
CA ASP A 122 -8.02 -29.07 1.49
C ASP A 122 -8.53 -29.47 0.10
N ALA A 123 -8.67 -28.53 -0.83
CA ALA A 123 -9.18 -28.81 -2.17
C ALA A 123 -8.19 -29.63 -3.00
N PRO A 124 -8.68 -30.59 -3.82
CA PRO A 124 -7.80 -31.40 -4.66
C PRO A 124 -7.06 -30.54 -5.72
N PRO A 125 -5.88 -31.00 -6.18
CA PRO A 125 -5.08 -30.32 -7.19
C PRO A 125 -5.91 -30.02 -8.45
N LEU A 126 -5.57 -28.93 -9.17
CA LEU A 126 -6.25 -28.61 -10.42
C LEU A 126 -6.03 -29.73 -11.43
N VAL A 127 -7.11 -30.25 -12.00
CA VAL A 127 -7.03 -31.19 -13.11
C VAL A 127 -7.31 -30.43 -14.39
N LEU A 128 -6.32 -30.38 -15.29
CA LEU A 128 -6.48 -29.81 -16.62
C LEU A 128 -6.21 -30.91 -17.65
N LEU A 129 -7.16 -31.12 -18.56
CA LEU A 129 -7.07 -32.15 -19.61
C LEU A 129 -6.74 -33.56 -19.09
N GLY A 130 -7.25 -33.91 -17.90
CA GLY A 130 -7.01 -35.21 -17.27
C GLY A 130 -5.67 -35.35 -16.52
N ARG A 131 -4.82 -34.31 -16.51
CA ARG A 131 -3.58 -34.28 -15.74
C ARG A 131 -3.73 -33.41 -14.50
N GLN A 132 -3.25 -33.91 -13.35
CA GLN A 132 -3.13 -33.12 -12.13
C GLN A 132 -1.96 -32.14 -12.26
N LEU A 133 -2.24 -30.86 -12.12
CA LEU A 133 -1.26 -29.79 -12.06
C LEU A 133 -0.77 -29.64 -10.62
N SER A 134 0.55 -29.56 -10.47
CA SER A 134 1.15 -29.19 -9.19
C SER A 134 0.87 -27.71 -8.87
N ASP A 135 0.95 -27.34 -7.60
CA ASP A 135 0.75 -25.96 -7.13
C ASP A 135 1.78 -25.01 -7.77
N HIS A 136 3.03 -25.46 -7.94
CA HIS A 136 4.07 -24.68 -8.62
C HIS A 136 3.77 -24.47 -10.11
N GLU A 137 3.18 -25.46 -10.78
CA GLU A 137 2.80 -25.36 -12.19
C GLU A 137 1.62 -24.41 -12.35
N THR A 138 0.66 -24.48 -11.44
CA THR A 138 -0.49 -23.56 -11.38
C THR A 138 -0.03 -22.13 -11.13
N LEU A 139 0.82 -21.91 -10.13
CA LEU A 139 1.38 -20.61 -9.81
C LEU A 139 2.21 -20.06 -10.97
N GLY A 140 3.09 -20.88 -11.54
CA GLY A 140 3.91 -20.52 -12.70
C GLY A 140 3.06 -20.14 -13.91
N GLY A 141 2.02 -20.92 -14.20
CA GLY A 141 1.05 -20.62 -15.27
C GLY A 141 0.29 -19.32 -15.03
N LEU A 142 -0.12 -19.05 -13.78
CA LEU A 142 -0.84 -17.83 -13.42
C LEU A 142 0.06 -16.58 -13.46
N ILE A 143 1.33 -16.72 -13.07
CA ILE A 143 2.34 -15.67 -13.25
C ILE A 143 2.57 -15.42 -14.74
N LEU A 144 2.75 -16.47 -15.55
CA LEU A 144 2.95 -16.33 -16.99
C LEU A 144 1.74 -15.68 -17.66
N LEU A 145 0.51 -16.06 -17.28
CA LEU A 145 -0.72 -15.44 -17.75
C LEU A 145 -0.79 -13.96 -17.34
N SER A 146 -0.33 -13.62 -16.13
CA SER A 146 -0.25 -12.24 -15.66
C SER A 146 0.73 -11.43 -16.52
N VAL A 147 1.94 -11.96 -16.76
CA VAL A 147 2.93 -11.32 -17.63
C VAL A 147 2.38 -11.16 -19.04
N PHE A 148 1.80 -12.22 -19.61
CA PHE A 148 1.17 -12.17 -20.93
C PHE A 148 0.10 -11.09 -21.01
N THR A 149 -0.77 -10.99 -20.01
CA THR A 149 -1.80 -9.93 -19.94
C THR A 149 -1.15 -8.55 -19.81
N LEU A 150 -0.11 -8.38 -19.01
CA LEU A 150 0.52 -7.06 -18.85
C LEU A 150 1.28 -6.59 -20.08
N PHE A 151 1.94 -7.50 -20.81
CA PHE A 151 2.78 -7.17 -21.96
C PHE A 151 2.05 -7.21 -23.30
N LEU A 152 1.12 -8.15 -23.48
CA LEU A 152 0.43 -8.34 -24.75
C LEU A 152 -0.86 -7.51 -24.85
N THR A 153 -1.44 -7.11 -23.71
CA THR A 153 -2.53 -6.13 -23.71
C THR A 153 -2.00 -4.72 -23.50
N SER A 154 -2.77 -3.74 -23.98
CA SER A 154 -2.49 -2.30 -23.80
C SER A 154 -2.61 -1.83 -22.33
N VAL A 155 -2.76 -2.72 -21.35
CA VAL A 155 -2.90 -2.36 -19.92
C VAL A 155 -1.74 -1.49 -19.47
N GLY A 156 -0.49 -1.88 -19.78
CA GLY A 156 0.68 -1.09 -19.40
C GLY A 156 0.65 0.34 -19.97
N SER A 157 0.34 0.50 -21.25
CA SER A 157 0.27 1.82 -21.89
C SER A 157 -0.92 2.64 -21.39
N ILE A 158 -2.06 2.01 -21.09
CA ILE A 158 -3.22 2.66 -20.47
C ILE A 158 -2.85 3.21 -19.10
N LEU A 159 -2.16 2.42 -18.27
CA LEU A 159 -1.74 2.87 -16.94
C LEU A 159 -0.74 4.04 -17.03
N MET A 160 0.27 3.93 -17.89
CA MET A 160 1.28 4.99 -18.04
C MET A 160 0.67 6.29 -18.60
N SER A 161 -0.21 6.19 -19.60
CA SER A 161 -0.88 7.36 -20.16
C SER A 161 -1.84 8.01 -19.16
N ALA A 162 -2.64 7.22 -18.44
CA ALA A 162 -3.52 7.72 -17.39
C ALA A 162 -2.76 8.42 -16.25
N LEU A 163 -1.64 7.83 -15.79
CA LEU A 163 -0.79 8.45 -14.78
C LEU A 163 -0.17 9.75 -15.29
N THR A 164 0.30 9.78 -16.54
CA THR A 164 0.88 10.98 -17.14
C THR A 164 -0.15 12.10 -17.23
N VAL A 165 -1.35 11.80 -17.73
CA VAL A 165 -2.46 12.76 -17.82
C VAL A 165 -2.89 13.23 -16.43
N GLY A 166 -3.07 12.31 -15.48
CA GLY A 166 -3.43 12.63 -14.11
C GLY A 166 -2.38 13.51 -13.42
N ALA A 167 -1.10 13.18 -13.57
CA ALA A 167 0.00 13.98 -13.05
C ALA A 167 0.05 15.37 -13.70
N ALA A 168 -0.14 15.47 -15.01
CA ALA A 168 -0.19 16.75 -15.71
C ALA A 168 -1.35 17.63 -15.21
N LEU A 169 -2.54 17.06 -15.00
CA LEU A 169 -3.70 17.77 -14.45
C LEU A 169 -3.44 18.27 -13.03
N VAL A 170 -2.88 17.41 -12.16
CA VAL A 170 -2.56 17.77 -10.77
C VAL A 170 -1.46 18.83 -10.73
N CYS A 171 -0.42 18.70 -11.56
CA CYS A 171 0.67 19.67 -11.64
C CYS A 171 0.16 21.01 -12.16
N ALA A 172 -0.65 21.02 -13.23
CA ALA A 172 -1.25 22.23 -13.75
C ALA A 172 -2.17 22.88 -12.71
N HIS A 173 -3.08 22.12 -12.11
CA HIS A 173 -3.95 22.65 -11.07
C HIS A 173 -3.14 23.21 -9.89
N GLY A 174 -2.19 22.42 -9.35
CA GLY A 174 -1.39 22.80 -8.20
C GLY A 174 -0.44 23.98 -8.45
N ALA A 175 0.06 24.16 -9.67
CA ALA A 175 0.92 25.30 -10.01
C ALA A 175 0.14 26.61 -10.18
N PHE A 176 -1.10 26.54 -10.65
CA PHE A 176 -1.93 27.73 -10.95
C PHE A 176 -2.92 28.09 -9.84
N ARG A 177 -3.22 27.18 -8.90
CA ARG A 177 -4.10 27.46 -7.76
C ARG A 177 -3.34 28.25 -6.68
N VAL A 178 -3.80 29.44 -6.35
CA VAL A 178 -3.31 30.26 -5.21
C VAL A 178 -3.99 29.77 -3.95
N THR A 179 -3.28 29.46 -2.88
CA THR A 179 -3.87 28.92 -1.64
C THR A 179 -3.38 29.61 -0.38
N ASP A 180 -2.67 30.74 -0.54
CA ASP A 180 -2.08 31.47 0.59
C ASP A 180 -3.14 31.98 1.57
N ASP A 181 -4.39 32.15 1.15
CA ASP A 181 -5.56 32.43 1.97
C ASP A 181 -5.95 31.26 2.89
N LEU A 182 -5.96 30.04 2.35
CA LEU A 182 -6.39 28.83 3.08
C LEU A 182 -5.35 28.35 4.12
N PHE A 183 -4.07 28.66 3.92
CA PHE A 183 -3.02 28.31 4.89
C PHE A 183 -3.04 29.16 6.15
N LEU A 184 -3.62 30.36 6.09
CA LEU A 184 -3.73 31.23 7.27
C LEU A 184 -4.79 30.70 8.25
N ASP A 185 -5.84 30.08 7.73
CA ASP A 185 -6.94 29.53 8.55
C ASP A 185 -6.63 28.14 9.13
N ASP A 186 -5.78 27.35 8.46
CA ASP A 186 -5.40 25.98 8.87
C ASP A 186 -4.18 25.92 9.81
N GLN A 187 -3.56 27.06 10.16
CA GLN A 187 -2.40 27.13 11.07
C GLN A 187 -2.80 27.09 12.56
N GLU A 188 -3.68 26.15 12.91
CA GLU A 188 -3.88 25.68 14.29
C GLU A 188 -3.02 24.42 14.51
N PRO A 189 -2.35 24.27 15.68
CA PRO A 189 -1.22 23.36 15.83
C PRO A 189 -1.64 21.89 15.93
N GLY A 190 -1.74 21.18 14.79
CA GLY A 190 -1.92 19.71 14.83
C GLY A 190 -2.02 18.93 13.51
N GLY A 191 -2.00 19.57 12.34
CA GLY A 191 -2.64 18.98 11.15
C GLY A 191 -1.92 17.89 10.33
N ALA A 192 -0.60 17.89 10.15
CA ALA A 192 -0.06 17.22 8.95
C ALA A 192 0.95 16.09 9.15
N THR A 193 1.70 16.04 10.25
CA THR A 193 2.83 15.09 10.42
C THR A 193 2.59 14.03 11.50
N SER A 194 1.62 14.23 12.39
CA SER A 194 1.35 13.31 13.51
C SER A 194 0.74 11.97 13.07
N GLY A 195 -0.04 11.92 11.99
CA GLY A 195 -0.77 10.71 11.58
C GLY A 195 0.11 9.60 10.99
N PHE A 196 1.08 9.96 10.15
CA PHE A 196 1.99 8.97 9.54
C PHE A 196 3.11 8.53 10.50
N LEU A 197 3.60 9.43 11.35
CA LEU A 197 4.64 9.11 12.34
C LEU A 197 4.11 8.38 13.58
N SER A 198 2.82 8.51 13.91
CA SER A 198 2.19 7.69 14.96
C SER A 198 2.21 6.19 14.64
N PHE A 199 2.21 5.81 13.36
CA PHE A 199 2.31 4.41 12.93
C PHE A 199 3.69 3.80 13.25
N ILE A 200 4.76 4.60 13.15
CA ILE A 200 6.14 4.16 13.39
C ILE A 200 6.51 4.24 14.88
N GLY A 201 6.02 5.26 15.60
CA GLY A 201 6.32 5.47 17.02
C GLY A 201 5.63 4.49 17.99
N GLY A 202 4.50 3.90 17.60
CA GLY A 202 3.74 2.97 18.45
C GLY A 202 4.44 1.65 18.78
N HIS A 203 5.45 1.26 18.00
CA HIS A 203 6.20 0.01 18.21
C HIS A 203 7.38 0.17 19.20
N ALA A 204 7.83 1.40 19.49
CA ALA A 204 8.96 1.63 20.39
C ALA A 204 8.55 1.77 21.87
N ALA A 205 7.32 2.22 22.14
CA ALA A 205 6.85 2.47 23.52
C ALA A 205 6.47 1.18 24.28
N ALA A 206 6.23 0.06 23.60
CA ALA A 206 5.82 -1.20 24.22
C ALA A 206 6.97 -1.97 24.90
N ALA A 207 8.23 -1.54 24.76
CA ALA A 207 9.40 -2.22 25.31
C ALA A 207 9.90 -1.69 26.66
N ALA A 208 9.30 -0.62 27.20
CA ALA A 208 9.68 -0.05 28.50
C ALA A 208 8.54 -0.24 29.52
N GLY A 209 8.41 -1.47 30.04
CA GLY A 209 7.58 -1.74 31.22
C GLY A 209 8.18 -1.10 32.49
N PRO A 210 7.35 -0.74 33.49
CA PRO A 210 7.81 -0.07 34.69
C PRO A 210 8.62 -1.03 35.58
N ALA A 211 9.83 -0.64 35.95
CA ALA A 211 10.64 -1.34 36.94
C ALA A 211 10.01 -1.16 38.33
N VAL A 212 9.39 -2.22 38.85
CA VAL A 212 8.94 -2.28 40.25
C VAL A 212 10.16 -2.43 41.14
N VAL A 213 10.56 -1.34 41.81
CA VAL A 213 11.57 -1.37 42.88
C VAL A 213 10.93 -2.00 44.12
N ALA A 214 11.23 -3.28 44.35
CA ALA A 214 10.88 -3.96 45.58
C ALA A 214 11.88 -3.58 46.69
N ALA A 215 11.38 -2.89 47.72
CA ALA A 215 12.09 -2.67 48.97
C ALA A 215 11.99 -3.92 49.87
N ARG A 216 13.10 -4.30 50.50
CA ARG A 216 13.19 -5.04 51.79
C ARG A 216 14.60 -4.81 52.34
N ALA A 217 14.73 -4.08 53.45
CA ALA A 217 14.73 -4.55 54.84
C ALA A 217 16.08 -5.15 55.23
#